data_AF-A0A136M013-F1
#
_entry.id   AF-A0A136M013-F1
#
_cell.length_a   1.000
_cell.length_b   1.000
_cell.length_c   1.000
_cell.angle_alpha   90.00
_cell.angle_beta   90.00
_cell.angle_gamma   90.00
#
_symmetry.space_group_name_H-M   'P 1'
#
loop_
_entity.id
_entity.type
_entity.pdbx_description
1 polymer ?
#
loop_
_entity_poly.entity_id
_entity_poly.type
_entity_poly.pdbx_seq_one_letter_code
_entity_poly.pdbx_strand_id
1 'polypeptide(L)'
;MKRERLPILESILRSGMYLKPSMPLYAKITFFNVVSAFCAGMFLIFGYTNYQFGQITFATFEFSLAGGFAISMLLLRLTSRYNPSAIVNSLLLYIGAAVLIITGGTVGTGVYWLLMCPLLYLNFWGRKLGLVWMMGMIILLAGIVILNALEIVRIAYTQYQMLIFLLAIAVSTFLLWLHSYLDSLKLRSLTDEAE
;
A
#
# COMPACT_ATOMS: atom_id res chain seq x y z
N MET A 1 -22.88 -31.46 -49.52
CA MET A 1 -23.33 -30.07 -49.27
C MET A 1 -22.28 -29.37 -48.40
N LYS A 2 -21.23 -28.83 -49.03
CA LYS A 2 -20.07 -28.21 -48.37
C LYS A 2 -20.34 -26.71 -48.18
N ARG A 3 -20.32 -26.22 -46.94
CA ARG A 3 -20.43 -24.78 -46.62
C ARG A 3 -19.09 -24.08 -46.91
N GLU A 4 -18.97 -23.49 -48.10
CA GLU A 4 -17.87 -22.59 -48.50
C GLU A 4 -18.15 -21.13 -48.12
N ARG A 5 -18.34 -20.85 -46.83
CA ARG A 5 -18.24 -19.50 -46.28
C ARG A 5 -17.57 -19.69 -44.92
N LEU A 6 -16.36 -19.17 -44.68
CA LEU A 6 -16.19 -17.85 -44.05
C LEU A 6 -14.70 -17.37 -44.05
N PRO A 7 -14.00 -17.29 -45.20
CA PRO A 7 -12.65 -16.70 -45.21
C PRO A 7 -12.66 -15.19 -44.86
N ILE A 8 -13.78 -14.51 -45.11
CA ILE A 8 -13.94 -13.07 -44.84
C ILE A 8 -14.16 -12.79 -43.34
N LEU A 9 -14.82 -13.70 -42.60
CA LEU A 9 -15.03 -13.50 -41.16
C LEU A 9 -13.73 -13.74 -40.38
N GLU A 10 -12.90 -14.68 -40.82
CA GLU A 10 -11.55 -14.86 -40.27
C GLU A 10 -10.63 -13.68 -40.59
N SER A 11 -10.73 -13.06 -41.78
CA SER A 11 -9.94 -11.87 -42.09
C SER A 11 -10.39 -10.65 -41.28
N ILE A 12 -11.70 -10.51 -41.00
CA ILE A 12 -12.25 -9.45 -40.14
C ILE A 12 -11.92 -9.69 -38.66
N LEU A 13 -11.91 -10.95 -38.19
CA LEU A 13 -11.46 -11.28 -36.82
C LEU A 13 -9.94 -11.10 -36.65
N ARG A 14 -9.15 -11.36 -37.70
CA ARG A 14 -7.70 -11.07 -37.70
C ARG A 14 -7.38 -9.59 -37.85
N SER A 15 -8.19 -8.81 -38.58
CA SER A 15 -7.99 -7.37 -38.71
C SER A 15 -8.57 -6.58 -37.53
N GLY A 16 -9.62 -7.09 -36.87
CA GLY A 16 -10.24 -6.51 -35.67
C GLY A 16 -9.43 -6.70 -34.38
N MET A 17 -8.45 -7.62 -34.37
CA MET A 17 -7.35 -7.63 -33.40
C MET A 17 -6.31 -6.55 -33.74
N TYR A 18 -6.77 -5.30 -33.88
CA TYR A 18 -5.93 -4.17 -33.58
C TYR A 18 -5.56 -4.31 -32.10
N LEU A 19 -4.43 -4.98 -31.85
CA LEU A 19 -3.66 -4.86 -30.62
C LEU A 19 -3.47 -3.38 -30.39
N LYS A 20 -4.41 -2.77 -29.65
CA LYS A 20 -4.33 -1.38 -29.21
C LYS A 20 -2.92 -1.27 -28.62
N PRO A 21 -2.02 -0.47 -29.22
CA PRO A 21 -0.62 -0.49 -28.83
C PRO A 21 -0.57 -0.24 -27.34
N SER A 22 -0.28 -1.30 -26.59
CA SER A 22 -0.35 -1.21 -25.14
C SER A 22 0.82 -0.32 -24.76
N MET A 23 0.51 0.80 -24.11
CA MET A 23 1.50 1.78 -23.70
C MET A 23 2.71 1.07 -23.07
N PRO A 24 3.96 1.40 -23.46
CA PRO A 24 5.14 0.72 -22.93
C PRO A 24 5.16 0.83 -21.41
N LEU A 25 5.65 -0.21 -20.72
CA LEU A 25 5.60 -0.32 -19.25
C LEU A 25 6.18 0.92 -18.55
N TYR A 26 7.29 1.47 -19.07
CA TYR A 26 7.89 2.69 -18.57
C TYR A 26 6.95 3.91 -18.65
N ALA A 27 6.20 4.06 -19.74
CA ALA A 27 5.23 5.13 -19.90
C ALA A 27 4.03 4.95 -18.95
N LYS A 28 3.59 3.72 -18.70
CA LYS A 28 2.56 3.42 -17.68
C LYS A 28 3.02 3.79 -16.28
N ILE A 29 4.23 3.39 -15.89
CA ILE A 29 4.81 3.71 -14.57
C ILE A 29 5.01 5.22 -14.42
N THR A 30 5.53 5.89 -15.45
CA THR A 30 5.71 7.35 -15.45
C THR A 30 4.38 8.07 -15.32
N PHE A 31 3.37 7.68 -16.09
CA PHE A 31 2.02 8.22 -15.99
C PHE A 31 1.45 8.07 -14.58
N PHE A 32 1.53 6.88 -14.01
CA PHE A 32 1.04 6.64 -12.64
C PHE A 32 1.78 7.45 -11.60
N ASN A 33 3.11 7.61 -11.73
CA ASN A 33 3.88 8.43 -10.81
C ASN A 33 3.49 9.91 -10.91
N VAL A 34 3.27 10.43 -12.12
CA VAL A 34 2.82 11.83 -12.31
C VAL A 34 1.45 12.04 -11.70
N VAL A 35 0.49 11.15 -11.99
CA VAL A 35 -0.87 11.22 -11.42
C VAL A 35 -0.83 11.10 -9.90
N SER A 36 -0.08 10.13 -9.37
CA SER A 36 0.03 9.93 -7.93
C SER A 36 0.70 11.13 -7.25
N ALA A 37 1.72 11.75 -7.85
CA ALA A 37 2.37 12.95 -7.33
C ALA A 37 1.40 14.13 -7.29
N PHE A 38 0.62 14.30 -8.35
CA PHE A 38 -0.43 15.31 -8.40
C PHE A 38 -1.50 15.08 -7.32
N CYS A 39 -2.02 13.85 -7.21
CA CYS A 39 -3.00 13.50 -6.16
C CYS A 39 -2.43 13.72 -4.75
N ALA A 40 -1.19 13.27 -4.50
CA ALA A 40 -0.53 13.48 -3.22
C ALA A 40 -0.40 14.98 -2.88
N GLY A 41 0.00 15.80 -3.85
CA GLY A 41 0.07 17.25 -3.68
C GLY A 41 -1.28 17.88 -3.36
N MET A 42 -2.33 17.49 -4.08
CA MET A 42 -3.70 17.94 -3.82
C MET A 42 -4.18 17.57 -2.42
N PHE A 43 -3.96 16.32 -2.00
CA PHE A 43 -4.33 15.86 -0.65
C PHE A 43 -3.51 16.54 0.46
N LEU A 44 -2.24 16.87 0.22
CA LEU A 44 -1.45 17.68 1.16
C LEU A 44 -2.03 19.09 1.32
N ILE A 45 -2.42 19.73 0.21
CA ILE A 45 -3.02 21.07 0.23
C ILE A 45 -4.36 21.02 0.98
N PHE A 46 -5.26 20.11 0.62
CA PHE A 46 -6.55 19.98 1.31
C PHE A 46 -6.38 19.59 2.78
N GLY A 47 -5.47 18.65 3.08
CA GLY A 47 -5.19 18.25 4.46
C GLY A 47 -4.70 19.41 5.31
N TYR A 48 -3.83 20.25 4.75
CA TYR A 48 -3.37 21.48 5.40
C TYR A 48 -4.52 22.50 5.56
N THR A 49 -5.35 22.70 4.54
CA THR A 49 -6.50 23.60 4.61
C THR A 49 -7.50 23.16 5.68
N ASN A 50 -7.87 21.87 5.71
CA ASN A 50 -8.78 21.31 6.72
C ASN A 50 -8.18 21.38 8.12
N TYR A 51 -6.85 21.23 8.25
CA TYR A 51 -6.15 21.45 9.50
C TYR A 51 -6.31 22.91 9.98
N GLN A 52 -6.13 23.89 9.09
CA GLN A 52 -6.32 25.31 9.43
C GLN A 52 -7.77 25.65 9.83
N PHE A 53 -8.76 24.92 9.31
CA PHE A 53 -10.17 25.06 9.68
C PHE A 53 -10.58 24.27 10.94
N GLY A 54 -9.64 23.63 11.64
CA GLY A 54 -9.92 22.80 12.81
C GLY A 54 -10.63 21.48 12.49
N GLN A 55 -10.76 21.10 11.22
CA GLN A 55 -11.38 19.86 10.76
C GLN A 55 -10.36 18.70 10.78
N ILE A 56 -9.90 18.37 11.99
CA ILE A 56 -8.77 17.46 12.24
C ILE A 56 -8.98 16.05 11.66
N THR A 57 -10.20 15.51 11.73
CA THR A 57 -10.52 14.18 11.19
C THR A 57 -10.30 14.13 9.68
N PHE A 58 -10.78 15.15 8.95
CA PHE A 58 -10.61 15.25 7.51
C PHE A 58 -9.15 15.52 7.14
N ALA A 59 -8.47 16.39 7.89
CA ALA A 59 -7.05 16.66 7.68
C ALA A 59 -6.19 15.39 7.81
N THR A 60 -6.39 14.61 8.87
CA THR A 60 -5.62 13.38 9.12
C THR A 60 -5.91 12.33 8.04
N PHE A 61 -7.17 12.23 7.60
CA PHE A 61 -7.57 11.36 6.49
C PHE A 61 -6.85 11.73 5.18
N GLU A 62 -6.85 13.01 4.81
CA GLU A 62 -6.22 13.49 3.58
C GLU A 62 -4.69 13.37 3.62
N PHE A 63 -4.05 13.64 4.76
CA PHE A 63 -2.62 13.39 4.93
C PHE A 63 -2.26 11.91 4.80
N SER A 64 -3.12 11.01 5.29
CA SER A 64 -2.92 9.56 5.16
C SER A 64 -3.03 9.11 3.71
N LEU A 65 -3.98 9.69 2.94
CA LEU A 65 -4.09 9.47 1.50
C LEU A 65 -2.85 9.94 0.76
N ALA A 66 -2.36 11.14 1.06
CA ALA A 66 -1.12 11.66 0.48
C ALA A 66 0.08 10.72 0.75
N GLY A 67 0.20 10.22 1.98
CA GLY A 67 1.20 9.21 2.36
C GLY A 67 1.06 7.91 1.57
N GLY A 68 -0.17 7.42 1.39
CA GLY A 68 -0.46 6.23 0.59
C GLY A 68 -0.03 6.38 -0.87
N PHE A 69 -0.27 7.54 -1.49
CA PHE A 69 0.21 7.86 -2.84
C PHE A 69 1.74 7.96 -2.91
N ALA A 70 2.37 8.60 -1.92
CA ALA A 70 3.83 8.71 -1.83
C ALA A 70 4.51 7.33 -1.77
N ILE A 71 3.98 6.45 -0.92
CA ILE A 71 4.48 5.08 -0.78
C ILE A 71 4.21 4.27 -2.04
N SER A 72 3.03 4.41 -2.66
CA SER A 72 2.72 3.74 -3.92
C SER A 72 3.70 4.11 -5.05
N MET A 73 4.07 5.39 -5.14
CA MET A 73 5.11 5.85 -6.09
C MET A 73 6.48 5.23 -5.79
N LEU A 74 6.87 5.20 -4.52
CA LEU A 74 8.13 4.59 -4.09
C LEU A 74 8.16 3.10 -4.44
N LEU A 75 7.08 2.38 -4.16
CA LEU A 75 6.93 0.96 -4.45
C LEU A 75 7.01 0.66 -5.95
N LEU A 76 6.34 1.47 -6.78
CA LEU A 76 6.38 1.35 -8.23
C LEU A 76 7.80 1.53 -8.78
N ARG A 77 8.56 2.51 -8.26
CA ARG A 77 9.96 2.72 -8.67
C ARG A 77 10.87 1.59 -8.23
N LEU A 78 10.72 1.10 -7.01
CA LEU A 78 11.60 0.06 -6.46
C LEU A 78 11.37 -1.31 -7.10
N THR A 79 10.13 -1.64 -7.49
CA THR A 79 9.83 -2.94 -8.08
C THR A 79 9.85 -2.97 -9.60
N SER A 80 9.66 -1.82 -10.26
CA SER A 80 9.49 -1.74 -11.72
C SER A 80 8.39 -2.69 -12.27
N ARG A 81 7.49 -3.16 -11.39
CA ARG A 81 6.35 -4.02 -11.74
C ARG A 81 5.09 -3.23 -11.50
N TYR A 82 4.32 -3.02 -12.56
CA TYR A 82 3.04 -2.33 -12.47
C TYR A 82 1.94 -3.36 -12.17
N ASN A 83 1.38 -3.28 -10.95
CA ASN A 83 0.19 -4.04 -10.57
C ASN A 83 -0.86 -3.08 -9.99
N PRO A 84 -1.92 -2.72 -10.75
CA PRO A 84 -2.91 -1.74 -10.31
C PRO A 84 -3.71 -2.21 -9.10
N SER A 85 -4.03 -3.51 -9.01
CA SER A 85 -4.73 -4.05 -7.85
C SER A 85 -3.90 -3.89 -6.58
N ALA A 86 -2.58 -3.96 -6.71
CA ALA A 86 -1.69 -3.76 -5.59
C ALA A 86 -1.81 -2.33 -5.04
N ILE A 87 -1.66 -1.33 -5.92
CA ILE A 87 -1.74 0.10 -5.57
C ILE A 87 -3.07 0.44 -4.91
N VAL A 88 -4.18 0.00 -5.50
CA VAL A 88 -5.53 0.26 -4.99
C VAL A 88 -5.71 -0.34 -3.61
N ASN A 89 -5.30 -1.60 -3.41
CA ASN A 89 -5.41 -2.25 -2.11
C ASN A 89 -4.53 -1.58 -1.04
N SER A 90 -3.32 -1.11 -1.39
CA SER A 90 -2.51 -0.34 -0.43
C SER A 90 -3.16 0.97 -0.02
N LEU A 91 -3.76 1.71 -0.96
CA LEU A 91 -4.49 2.95 -0.67
C LEU A 91 -5.67 2.69 0.26
N LEU A 92 -6.48 1.68 -0.03
CA LEU A 92 -7.62 1.29 0.82
C LEU A 92 -7.18 0.92 2.23
N LEU A 93 -6.05 0.22 2.38
CA LEU A 93 -5.50 -0.11 3.70
C LEU A 93 -5.01 1.12 4.46
N TYR A 94 -4.35 2.08 3.80
CA TYR A 94 -3.96 3.33 4.46
C TYR A 94 -5.17 4.14 4.92
N ILE A 95 -6.20 4.22 4.09
CA ILE A 95 -7.48 4.85 4.44
C ILE A 95 -8.11 4.17 5.65
N GLY A 96 -8.29 2.84 5.57
CA GLY A 96 -8.88 2.06 6.65
C GLY A 96 -8.08 2.20 7.94
N ALA A 97 -6.75 2.18 7.85
CA ALA A 97 -5.88 2.35 8.99
C ALA A 97 -6.05 3.72 9.65
N ALA A 98 -6.02 4.80 8.86
CA ALA A 98 -6.20 6.15 9.37
C ALA A 98 -7.56 6.32 10.07
N VAL A 99 -8.64 5.85 9.43
CA VAL A 99 -9.99 5.89 10.02
C VAL A 99 -10.04 5.13 11.33
N LEU A 100 -9.47 3.91 11.39
CA LEU A 100 -9.45 3.12 12.62
C LEU A 100 -8.60 3.74 13.72
N ILE A 101 -7.49 4.40 13.38
CA ILE A 101 -6.64 5.10 14.36
C ILE A 101 -7.39 6.29 14.97
N ILE A 102 -8.08 7.08 14.14
CA ILE A 102 -8.78 8.29 14.57
C ILE A 102 -10.05 7.94 15.35
N THR A 103 -10.87 7.03 14.80
CA THR A 103 -12.21 6.74 15.35
C THR A 103 -12.19 5.70 16.46
N GLY A 104 -11.09 4.95 16.62
CA GLY A 104 -11.07 3.77 17.48
C GLY A 104 -11.74 2.54 16.85
N GLY A 105 -12.43 2.68 15.72
CA GLY A 105 -13.33 1.65 15.20
C GLY A 105 -14.56 1.41 16.09
N THR A 106 -15.33 0.36 15.82
CA THR A 106 -16.46 -0.02 16.68
C THR A 106 -15.97 -0.49 18.03
N VAL A 107 -16.31 0.23 19.10
CA VAL A 107 -15.96 -0.13 20.49
C VAL A 107 -14.43 -0.16 20.74
N GLY A 108 -13.64 0.67 20.04
CA GLY A 108 -12.20 0.73 20.28
C GLY A 108 -11.41 -0.48 19.75
N THR A 109 -12.02 -1.34 18.93
CA THR A 109 -11.38 -2.56 18.41
C THR A 109 -10.52 -2.32 17.16
N GLY A 110 -10.45 -1.08 16.65
CA GLY A 110 -9.72 -0.78 15.42
C GLY A 110 -8.22 -1.11 15.51
N VAL A 111 -7.64 -1.06 16.71
CA VAL A 111 -6.25 -1.48 16.96
C VAL A 111 -6.00 -2.93 16.54
N TYR A 112 -6.93 -3.85 16.77
CA TYR A 112 -6.74 -5.26 16.42
C TYR A 112 -6.70 -5.49 14.91
N TRP A 113 -7.45 -4.70 14.15
CA TRP A 113 -7.44 -4.75 12.69
C TRP A 113 -6.13 -4.22 12.10
N LEU A 114 -5.58 -3.16 12.71
CA LEU A 114 -4.27 -2.64 12.37
C LEU A 114 -3.15 -3.64 12.66
N LEU A 115 -3.35 -4.57 13.61
CA LEU A 115 -2.41 -5.64 13.94
C LEU A 115 -2.44 -6.81 12.96
N MET A 116 -3.63 -7.20 12.49
CA MET A 116 -3.78 -8.34 11.59
C MET A 116 -3.50 -8.01 10.12
N CYS A 117 -3.85 -6.81 9.65
CA CYS A 117 -3.65 -6.41 8.26
C CYS A 117 -2.18 -6.49 7.79
N PRO A 118 -1.17 -6.02 8.55
CA PRO A 118 0.23 -6.19 8.21
C PRO A 118 0.59 -7.65 7.91
N LEU A 119 0.24 -8.56 8.83
CA LEU A 119 0.57 -9.99 8.73
C LEU A 119 -0.07 -10.67 7.52
N LEU A 120 -1.31 -10.31 7.21
CA LEU A 120 -1.99 -10.80 6.01
C LEU A 120 -1.31 -10.29 4.75
N TYR A 121 -1.02 -8.98 4.69
CA TYR A 121 -0.49 -8.36 3.49
C TYR A 121 0.95 -8.79 3.17
N LEU A 122 1.72 -9.05 4.22
CA LEU A 122 3.06 -9.62 4.15
C LEU A 122 3.10 -11.01 3.51
N ASN A 123 2.11 -11.85 3.80
CA ASN A 123 1.97 -13.15 3.16
C ASN A 123 1.65 -13.04 1.66
N PHE A 124 1.01 -11.96 1.21
CA PHE A 124 0.56 -11.83 -0.19
C PHE A 124 1.54 -11.10 -1.12
N TRP A 125 2.34 -10.16 -0.64
CA TRP A 125 3.16 -9.29 -1.51
C TRP A 125 4.65 -9.59 -1.50
N GLY A 126 5.07 -10.52 -0.66
CA GLY A 126 6.47 -10.88 -0.53
C GLY A 126 7.31 -9.83 0.21
N ARG A 127 8.53 -10.25 0.50
CA ARG A 127 9.43 -9.67 1.51
C ARG A 127 9.73 -8.18 1.36
N LYS A 128 10.17 -7.73 0.18
CA LYS A 128 10.62 -6.33 -0.04
C LYS A 128 9.46 -5.34 0.06
N LEU A 129 8.33 -5.67 -0.54
CA LEU A 129 7.11 -4.85 -0.52
C LEU A 129 6.54 -4.76 0.90
N GLY A 130 6.56 -5.89 1.60
CA GLY A 130 6.18 -5.99 3.00
C GLY A 130 6.91 -5.03 3.93
N LEU A 131 8.23 -5.00 3.85
CA LEU A 131 9.06 -4.11 4.67
C LEU A 131 8.77 -2.63 4.40
N VAL A 132 8.59 -2.24 3.13
CA VAL A 132 8.27 -0.84 2.80
C VAL A 132 6.91 -0.44 3.36
N TRP A 133 5.92 -1.33 3.27
CA TRP A 133 4.60 -1.09 3.84
C TRP A 133 4.66 -0.94 5.37
N MET A 134 5.42 -1.81 6.05
CA MET A 134 5.65 -1.72 7.50
C MET A 134 6.30 -0.40 7.91
N MET A 135 7.34 0.01 7.18
CA MET A 135 7.99 1.32 7.40
C MET A 135 7.00 2.47 7.22
N GLY A 136 6.15 2.41 6.19
CA GLY A 136 5.09 3.38 5.96
C GLY A 136 4.08 3.47 7.12
N MET A 137 3.67 2.33 7.67
CA MET A 137 2.78 2.30 8.84
C MET A 137 3.43 2.85 10.10
N ILE A 138 4.71 2.58 10.33
CA ILE A 138 5.47 3.17 11.45
C ILE A 138 5.52 4.70 11.30
N ILE A 139 5.82 5.19 10.11
CA ILE A 139 5.87 6.64 9.82
C ILE A 139 4.49 7.27 10.04
N LEU A 140 3.43 6.65 9.54
CA LEU A 140 2.06 7.13 9.74
C LEU A 140 1.71 7.21 11.24
N LEU A 141 2.00 6.14 11.99
CA LEU A 141 1.74 6.09 13.42
C LEU A 141 2.54 7.16 14.18
N ALA A 142 3.83 7.30 13.89
CA ALA A 142 4.69 8.33 14.47
C ALA A 142 4.14 9.73 14.17
N GLY A 143 3.69 9.97 12.93
CA GLY A 143 3.03 11.20 12.54
C GLY A 143 1.78 11.48 13.38
N ILE A 144 0.89 10.50 13.55
CA ILE A 144 -0.33 10.65 14.36
C ILE A 144 -0.01 10.88 15.84
N VAL A 145 1.00 10.20 16.38
CA VAL A 145 1.45 10.40 17.78
C VAL A 145 1.99 11.81 17.98
N ILE A 146 2.79 12.33 17.04
CA ILE A 146 3.28 13.72 17.08
C ILE A 146 2.11 14.69 17.03
N LEU A 147 1.14 14.47 16.13
CA LEU A 147 -0.06 15.29 16.05
C LEU A 147 -0.89 15.25 17.35
N ASN A 148 -0.94 14.11 18.03
CA ASN A 148 -1.62 14.00 19.32
C ASN A 148 -0.88 14.71 20.45
N ALA A 149 0.45 14.66 20.46
CA ALA A 149 1.27 15.39 21.44
C ALA A 149 1.12 16.92 21.29
N LEU A 150 0.84 17.39 20.06
CA LEU A 150 0.52 18.79 19.77
C LEU A 150 -0.96 19.15 20.04
N GLU A 151 -1.73 18.22 20.62
CA GLU A 151 -3.17 18.35 20.87
C GLU A 151 -4.00 18.61 19.60
N ILE A 152 -3.43 18.32 18.43
CA ILE A 152 -4.08 18.48 17.13
C ILE A 152 -5.07 17.33 16.93
N VAL A 153 -4.61 16.08 17.04
CA VAL A 153 -5.43 14.89 16.82
C VAL A 153 -5.69 14.23 18.16
N ARG A 154 -6.96 14.01 18.52
CA ARG A 154 -7.29 13.17 19.67
C ARG A 154 -7.26 11.70 19.27
N ILE A 155 -6.28 10.96 19.78
CA ILE A 155 -6.22 9.51 19.58
C ILE A 155 -7.25 8.83 20.49
N ALA A 156 -8.06 7.93 19.93
CA ALA A 156 -9.08 7.17 20.67
C ALA A 156 -8.47 6.11 21.62
N TYR A 157 -7.21 5.74 21.40
CA TYR A 157 -6.51 4.69 22.13
C TYR A 157 -5.70 5.22 23.31
N THR A 158 -5.68 4.42 24.36
CA THR A 158 -4.80 4.65 25.52
C THR A 158 -3.32 4.43 25.16
N GLN A 159 -2.41 4.99 25.96
CA GLN A 159 -0.96 4.78 25.80
C GLN A 159 -0.58 3.29 25.79
N TYR A 160 -1.25 2.46 26.61
CA TYR A 160 -1.02 1.02 26.65
C TYR A 160 -1.39 0.33 25.34
N GLN A 161 -2.54 0.69 24.74
CA GLN A 161 -2.96 0.13 23.46
C GLN A 161 -2.01 0.53 22.32
N MET A 162 -1.49 1.77 22.34
CA MET A 162 -0.48 2.23 21.39
C MET A 162 0.85 1.47 21.54
N LEU A 163 1.25 1.16 22.77
CA LEU A 163 2.45 0.36 23.04
C LEU A 163 2.30 -1.10 22.56
N ILE A 164 1.14 -1.72 22.79
CA ILE A 164 0.83 -3.05 22.25
C ILE A 164 0.89 -3.04 20.73
N PHE A 165 0.39 -1.97 20.10
CA PHE A 165 0.44 -1.81 18.66
C PHE A 165 1.88 -1.75 18.12
N LEU A 166 2.73 -0.92 18.73
CA LEU A 166 4.16 -0.84 18.40
C LEU A 166 4.89 -2.17 18.61
N LEU A 167 4.62 -2.86 19.73
CA LEU A 167 5.23 -4.15 20.04
C LEU A 167 4.89 -5.18 18.95
N ALA A 168 3.64 -5.23 18.53
CA ALA A 168 3.22 -6.19 17.51
C ALA A 168 3.74 -5.84 16.11
N ILE A 169 3.90 -4.56 15.77
CA ILE A 169 4.66 -4.16 14.57
C ILE A 169 6.10 -4.66 14.65
N ALA A 170 6.76 -4.48 15.80
CA ALA A 170 8.14 -4.92 16.00
C ALA A 170 8.26 -6.45 15.90
N VAL A 171 7.37 -7.20 16.55
CA VAL A 171 7.32 -8.67 16.46
C VAL A 171 7.05 -9.12 15.03
N SER A 172 6.09 -8.51 14.33
CA SER A 172 5.80 -8.83 12.93
C SER A 172 7.01 -8.59 12.03
N THR A 173 7.71 -7.46 12.23
CA THR A 173 8.93 -7.12 11.49
C THR A 173 10.04 -8.13 11.77
N PHE A 174 10.22 -8.53 13.03
CA PHE A 174 11.19 -9.56 13.41
C PHE A 174 10.87 -10.91 12.78
N LEU A 175 9.61 -11.35 12.80
CA LEU A 175 9.19 -12.61 12.19
C LEU A 175 9.44 -12.63 10.67
N LEU A 176 9.21 -11.51 9.97
CA LEU A 176 9.55 -11.39 8.56
C LEU A 176 11.04 -11.49 8.30
N TRP A 177 11.84 -10.80 9.12
CA TRP A 177 13.28 -10.85 9.02
C TRP A 177 13.78 -12.28 9.25
N LEU A 178 13.22 -12.99 10.23
CA LEU A 178 13.55 -14.38 10.53
C LEU A 178 13.17 -15.32 9.38
N HIS A 179 11.95 -15.23 8.86
CA HIS A 179 11.51 -16.00 7.69
C HIS A 179 12.45 -15.77 6.50
N SER A 180 12.76 -14.50 6.24
CA SER A 180 13.69 -14.09 5.20
C SER A 180 15.09 -14.70 5.38
N TYR A 181 15.58 -14.74 6.61
CA TYR A 181 16.89 -15.27 6.95
C TYR A 181 16.93 -16.79 6.70
N LEU A 182 15.91 -17.51 7.16
CA LEU A 182 15.79 -18.96 6.97
C LEU A 182 15.71 -19.37 5.49
N ASP A 183 14.93 -18.64 4.68
CA ASP A 183 14.87 -18.88 3.23
C ASP A 183 16.24 -18.72 2.56
N SER A 184 17.03 -17.75 3.01
CA SER A 184 18.37 -17.51 2.44
C SER A 184 19.36 -18.62 2.77
N LEU A 185 19.21 -19.28 3.93
CA LEU A 185 20.03 -20.43 4.30
C LEU A 185 19.68 -21.66 3.45
N LYS A 186 18.39 -21.91 3.23
CA LYS A 186 17.92 -23.02 2.39
C LYS A 186 18.37 -22.91 0.94
N LEU A 187 18.43 -21.69 0.39
CA LEU A 187 18.94 -21.47 -0.95
C LEU A 187 20.44 -21.77 -1.05
N ARG A 188 21.22 -21.41 -0.03
CA ARG A 188 22.68 -21.69 0.02
C ARG A 188 22.98 -23.18 0.07
N SER A 189 22.25 -23.93 0.91
CA SER A 189 22.45 -25.38 1.01
C SER A 189 22.19 -26.10 -0.31
N LEU A 190 21.21 -25.64 -1.10
CA LEU A 190 20.89 -26.22 -2.41
C LEU A 190 21.95 -25.91 -3.48
N THR A 191 22.60 -24.74 -3.41
CA THR A 191 23.73 -24.43 -4.29
C THR A 191 24.98 -25.21 -3.94
N ASP A 192 25.26 -25.42 -2.65
CA ASP A 192 26.43 -26.18 -2.20
C ASP A 192 26.32 -27.68 -2.55
N GLU A 193 25.10 -28.23 -2.65
CA GLU A 193 24.85 -29.62 -3.11
C GLU A 193 24.96 -29.78 -4.64
N ALA A 194 24.95 -28.68 -5.40
CA ALA A 194 24.98 -28.70 -6.86
C ALA A 194 26.40 -28.56 -7.44
N GLU A 195 27.39 -28.24 -6.62
CA GLU A 195 28.82 -28.14 -6.95
C GLU A 195 29.59 -29.44 -6.61
#